data_AF-A0AA45G7B7-F1
#
_entry.id   AF-A0AA45G7B7-F1
#
_cell.length_a   1.000
_cell.length_b   1.000
_cell.length_c   1.000
_cell.angle_alpha   90.00
_cell.angle_beta   90.00
_cell.angle_gamma   90.00
#
_symmetry.space_group_name_H-M   'P 1'
#
loop_
_entity.id
_entity.type
_entity.pdbx_description
1 polymer ?
#
loop_
_entity_poly.entity_id
_entity_poly.type
_entity_poly.pdbx_seq_one_letter_code
_entity_poly.pdbx_strand_id
1 'polypeptide(L)'
;MKRLRVLLLSGALVASLLGGIEAIPAAIAPAQAANCATLPARIASHNADAQNYNSQVSAINARGGGNPGQVAFYNSWRARGIARGNALAAELSQCQSQGQLRGIKPPVQPGGRRSGPPPGRMRPPTNPTPGFPRPEKYGPGQNVRSDRTTPGNGRNVKFNDGGNADFGGLRAGRASTMNAKVSRDMLDTGSLSRSRGPGAVTPRGFGGSRQVRGHLLAKILGGKGGDARNIVPLTRSANAKMRTIERQVYNAVKNGRGCKVDYIVVPMYGGGIFGAMGPSPYPVSIAVIARGCGLNISRTIRN
;
A
#
# COMPACT_ATOMS: atom_id res chain seq x y z
N MET A 1 90.38 -36.72 10.86
CA MET A 1 90.22 -36.44 12.31
C MET A 1 88.71 -36.32 12.59
N LYS A 2 88.06 -37.38 13.11
CA LYS A 2 87.50 -37.54 14.49
C LYS A 2 86.40 -36.49 14.83
N ARG A 3 85.19 -36.75 15.34
CA ARG A 3 84.39 -37.91 15.88
C ARG A 3 82.92 -37.40 15.96
N LEU A 4 81.89 -38.13 15.52
CA LEU A 4 81.04 -39.13 16.22
C LEU A 4 80.01 -38.61 17.29
N ARG A 5 78.70 -38.86 17.00
CA ARG A 5 77.58 -39.37 17.85
C ARG A 5 76.96 -38.45 18.94
N VAL A 6 75.66 -38.45 19.36
CA VAL A 6 74.38 -39.19 19.09
C VAL A 6 73.28 -38.69 20.10
N LEU A 7 71.97 -39.00 19.86
CA LEU A 7 70.76 -39.07 20.77
C LEU A 7 70.12 -37.74 21.24
N LEU A 8 68.78 -37.53 21.34
CA LEU A 8 67.62 -38.41 21.65
C LEU A 8 66.28 -37.85 21.11
N LEU A 9 65.35 -38.77 20.79
CA LEU A 9 63.92 -38.59 20.50
C LEU A 9 63.06 -38.54 21.78
N SER A 10 61.95 -37.79 21.73
CA SER A 10 60.64 -38.08 22.38
C SER A 10 59.65 -36.95 22.02
N GLY A 11 58.37 -37.11 21.70
CA GLY A 11 57.45 -38.24 21.57
C GLY A 11 56.03 -37.61 21.46
N ALA A 12 55.18 -38.10 20.56
CA ALA A 12 53.79 -37.68 20.43
C ALA A 12 52.85 -38.79 20.96
N LEU A 13 51.86 -38.46 21.80
CA LEU A 13 50.43 -38.86 21.69
C LEU A 13 49.62 -38.51 22.97
N VAL A 14 48.51 -37.77 22.76
CA VAL A 14 47.12 -37.94 23.24
C VAL A 14 46.82 -38.50 24.64
N ALA A 15 46.10 -37.71 25.45
CA ALA A 15 44.87 -38.15 26.16
C ALA A 15 44.03 -36.95 26.66
N SER A 16 42.74 -37.01 26.32
CA SER A 16 41.65 -36.07 26.55
C SER A 16 41.15 -36.04 28.00
N LEU A 17 40.62 -34.91 28.48
CA LEU A 17 39.55 -34.87 29.49
C LEU A 17 38.68 -33.61 29.34
N LEU A 18 37.51 -33.86 28.76
CA LEU A 18 36.17 -33.31 29.06
C LEU A 18 36.07 -32.04 29.91
N GLY A 19 35.52 -30.99 29.30
CA GLY A 19 34.99 -29.81 29.97
C GLY A 19 34.14 -29.01 28.98
N GLY A 20 32.97 -29.55 28.64
CA GLY A 20 32.00 -28.85 27.81
C GLY A 20 31.64 -27.52 28.46
N ILE A 21 31.95 -26.43 27.79
CA ILE A 21 31.39 -25.12 28.11
C ILE A 21 29.96 -25.18 27.57
N GLU A 22 29.06 -25.73 28.37
CA GLU A 22 27.65 -25.48 28.14
C GLU A 22 27.45 -23.97 28.26
N ALA A 23 27.06 -23.36 27.14
CA ALA A 23 26.46 -22.05 27.16
C ALA A 23 25.27 -22.16 28.12
N ILE A 24 25.42 -21.59 29.32
CA ILE A 24 24.32 -21.41 30.26
C ILE A 24 23.19 -20.78 29.43
N PRO A 25 22.06 -21.48 29.20
CA PRO A 25 20.91 -20.81 28.62
C PRO A 25 20.60 -19.68 29.58
N ALA A 26 20.68 -18.43 29.09
CA ALA A 26 20.23 -17.27 29.82
C ALA A 26 18.89 -17.66 30.44
N ALA A 27 18.86 -17.76 31.77
CA ALA A 27 17.69 -18.19 32.50
C ALA A 27 16.53 -17.35 31.98
N ILE A 28 15.63 -18.01 31.24
CA ILE A 28 14.39 -17.42 30.79
C ILE A 28 13.74 -17.03 32.11
N ALA A 29 13.68 -15.72 32.37
CA ALA A 29 12.99 -15.18 33.54
C ALA A 29 11.66 -15.94 33.64
N PRO A 30 11.32 -16.51 34.81
CA PRO A 30 10.09 -17.28 34.93
C PRO A 30 8.96 -16.41 34.41
N ALA A 31 8.24 -16.93 33.40
CA ALA A 31 7.10 -16.25 32.82
C ALA A 31 6.21 -15.83 33.99
N GLN A 32 6.11 -14.51 34.22
CA GLN A 32 5.30 -13.96 35.29
C GLN A 32 3.94 -14.64 35.22
N ALA A 33 3.51 -15.28 36.32
CA ALA A 33 2.26 -16.03 36.35
C ALA A 33 1.15 -15.14 35.77
N ALA A 34 0.51 -15.59 34.69
CA ALA A 34 -0.51 -14.83 34.00
C ALA A 34 -1.60 -14.44 35.01
N ASN A 35 -1.84 -13.14 35.18
CA ASN A 35 -2.83 -12.66 36.15
C ASN A 35 -4.21 -12.69 35.48
N CYS A 36 -4.76 -13.90 35.37
CA CYS A 36 -6.01 -14.16 34.68
C CYS A 36 -7.21 -13.45 35.33
N ALA A 37 -7.15 -13.11 36.63
CA ALA A 37 -8.22 -12.39 37.30
C ALA A 37 -8.41 -10.95 36.79
N THR A 38 -7.31 -10.24 36.51
CA THR A 38 -7.36 -8.83 36.07
C THR A 38 -7.27 -8.65 34.55
N LEU A 39 -6.98 -9.73 33.82
CA LEU A 39 -6.79 -9.72 32.38
C LEU A 39 -8.00 -9.15 31.59
N PRO A 40 -9.28 -9.48 31.91
CA PRO A 40 -10.42 -8.89 31.21
C PRO A 40 -10.49 -7.37 31.35
N ALA A 41 -10.22 -6.83 32.54
CA ALA A 41 -10.20 -5.39 32.79
C ALA A 41 -9.05 -4.69 32.05
N ARG A 42 -7.87 -5.33 32.00
CA ARG A 42 -6.70 -4.82 31.26
C ARG A 42 -6.94 -4.83 29.74
N ILE A 43 -7.60 -5.86 29.21
CA ILE A 43 -8.04 -5.91 27.81
C ILE A 43 -9.09 -4.83 27.53
N ALA A 44 -10.04 -4.62 28.44
CA ALA A 44 -11.06 -3.58 28.30
C ALA A 44 -10.45 -2.16 28.29
N SER A 45 -9.53 -1.87 29.21
CA SER A 45 -8.77 -0.62 29.26
C SER A 45 -7.95 -0.41 27.98
N HIS A 46 -7.23 -1.43 27.51
CA HIS A 46 -6.50 -1.37 26.24
C HIS A 46 -7.42 -1.09 25.04
N ASN A 47 -8.61 -1.71 25.03
CA ASN A 47 -9.60 -1.50 23.98
C ASN A 47 -10.23 -0.10 24.02
N ALA A 48 -10.36 0.51 25.21
CA ALA A 48 -10.81 1.89 25.37
C ALA A 48 -9.73 2.87 24.84
N ASP A 49 -8.46 2.64 25.18
CA ASP A 49 -7.33 3.41 24.68
C ASP A 49 -7.25 3.35 23.14
N ALA A 50 -7.39 2.16 22.55
CA ALA A 50 -7.39 1.97 21.10
C ALA A 50 -8.56 2.69 20.42
N GLN A 51 -9.73 2.78 21.06
CA GLN A 51 -10.88 3.53 20.55
C GLN A 51 -10.67 5.04 20.61
N ASN A 52 -10.13 5.56 21.73
CA ASN A 52 -9.75 6.96 21.87
C ASN A 52 -8.68 7.39 20.86
N TYR A 53 -7.73 6.51 20.56
CA TYR A 53 -6.77 6.72 19.49
C TYR A 53 -7.45 6.82 18.12
N ASN A 54 -8.33 5.86 17.80
CA ASN A 54 -9.02 5.85 16.52
C ASN A 54 -9.93 7.09 16.35
N SER A 55 -10.52 7.62 17.44
CA SER A 55 -11.34 8.84 17.41
C SER A 55 -10.52 10.12 17.28
N GLN A 56 -9.34 10.21 17.92
CA GLN A 56 -8.45 11.36 17.74
C GLN A 56 -7.85 11.41 16.34
N VAL A 57 -7.41 10.26 15.82
CA VAL A 57 -6.93 10.16 14.43
C VAL A 57 -8.06 10.50 13.46
N SER A 58 -9.30 10.08 13.71
CA SER A 58 -10.44 10.46 12.87
C SER A 58 -10.75 11.96 12.94
N ALA A 59 -10.67 12.59 14.11
CA ALA A 59 -10.88 14.04 14.28
C ALA A 59 -9.78 14.87 13.58
N ILE A 60 -8.53 14.44 13.66
CA ILE A 60 -7.40 15.08 12.95
C ILE A 60 -7.56 14.93 11.44
N ASN A 61 -7.96 13.74 10.99
CA ASN A 61 -8.27 13.51 9.58
C ASN A 61 -9.47 14.34 9.10
N ALA A 62 -10.46 14.59 9.96
CA ALA A 62 -11.60 15.45 9.65
C ALA A 62 -11.22 16.94 9.52
N ARG A 63 -10.13 17.37 10.16
CA ARG A 63 -9.60 18.75 10.09
C ARG A 63 -8.62 19.00 8.94
N GLY A 64 -8.51 18.07 7.98
CA GLY A 64 -7.61 18.20 6.83
C GLY A 64 -6.23 17.53 7.02
N GLY A 65 -6.06 16.75 8.10
CA GLY A 65 -4.84 15.98 8.37
C GLY A 65 -3.93 16.63 9.41
N GLY A 66 -3.09 15.81 10.04
CA GLY A 66 -2.14 16.25 11.05
C GLY A 66 -0.82 16.72 10.44
N ASN A 67 -0.14 17.63 11.13
CA ASN A 67 1.22 18.02 10.76
C ASN A 67 2.20 16.84 10.94
N PRO A 68 3.41 16.87 10.35
CA PRO A 68 4.36 15.76 10.41
C PRO A 68 4.71 15.31 11.83
N GLY A 69 4.80 16.25 12.78
CA GLY A 69 5.05 15.95 14.20
C GLY A 69 3.90 15.20 14.86
N GLN A 70 2.66 15.58 14.56
CA GLN A 70 1.46 14.88 15.01
C GLN A 70 1.44 13.46 14.42
N VAL A 71 1.70 13.29 13.13
CA VAL A 71 1.73 11.97 12.48
C VAL A 71 2.81 11.07 13.09
N ALA A 72 4.01 11.59 13.36
CA ALA A 72 5.09 10.85 14.01
C ALA A 72 4.71 10.43 15.45
N PHE A 73 4.12 11.35 16.23
CA PHE A 73 3.62 11.07 17.57
C PHE A 73 2.57 9.94 17.55
N TYR A 74 1.58 10.01 16.66
CA TYR A 74 0.53 9.00 16.53
C TYR A 74 1.05 7.64 16.04
N ASN A 75 2.05 7.61 15.17
CA ASN A 75 2.70 6.36 14.75
C ASN A 75 3.49 5.71 15.91
N SER A 76 4.20 6.50 16.72
CA SER A 76 4.89 5.98 17.91
C SER A 76 3.91 5.41 18.94
N TRP A 77 2.76 6.05 19.12
CA TRP A 77 1.70 5.59 20.00
C TRP A 77 1.05 4.30 19.49
N ARG A 78 0.79 4.21 18.17
CA ARG A 78 0.27 3.00 17.52
C ARG A 78 1.19 1.79 17.73
N ALA A 79 2.50 1.98 17.56
CA ALA A 79 3.48 0.91 17.76
C ALA A 79 3.45 0.39 19.21
N ARG A 80 3.41 1.29 20.21
CA ARG A 80 3.26 0.90 21.62
C ARG A 80 1.96 0.16 21.90
N GLY A 81 0.85 0.61 21.31
CA GLY A 81 -0.43 -0.07 21.46
C GLY A 81 -0.47 -1.45 20.81
N ILE A 82 0.15 -1.65 19.63
CA ILE A 82 0.28 -2.99 19.02
C ILE A 82 1.10 -3.92 19.92
N ALA A 83 2.23 -3.44 20.45
CA ALA A 83 3.06 -4.22 21.37
C ALA A 83 2.28 -4.64 22.63
N ARG A 84 1.54 -3.71 23.25
CA ARG A 84 0.69 -3.98 24.42
C ARG A 84 -0.45 -4.96 24.10
N GLY A 85 -1.08 -4.82 22.93
CA GLY A 85 -2.12 -5.74 22.48
C GLY A 85 -1.60 -7.16 22.25
N ASN A 86 -0.41 -7.31 21.65
CA ASN A 86 0.22 -8.61 21.45
C ASN A 86 0.60 -9.28 22.79
N ALA A 87 1.10 -8.50 23.76
CA ALA A 87 1.39 -9.00 25.10
C ALA A 87 0.11 -9.50 25.82
N LEU A 88 -0.99 -8.73 25.75
CA LEU A 88 -2.28 -9.13 26.32
C LEU A 88 -2.90 -10.34 25.61
N ALA A 89 -2.68 -10.48 24.30
CA ALA A 89 -3.14 -11.64 23.53
C ALA A 89 -2.38 -12.92 23.91
N ALA A 90 -1.06 -12.80 24.13
CA ALA A 90 -0.25 -13.92 24.63
C ALA A 90 -0.69 -14.35 26.04
N GLU A 91 -0.96 -13.38 26.93
CA GLU A 91 -1.46 -13.65 28.28
C GLU A 91 -2.86 -14.30 28.27
N LEU A 92 -3.73 -13.87 27.34
CA LEU A 92 -5.05 -14.48 27.13
C LEU A 92 -4.95 -15.93 26.67
N SER A 93 -4.04 -16.23 25.73
CA SER A 93 -3.81 -17.60 25.26
C SER A 93 -3.33 -18.50 26.40
N GLN A 94 -2.47 -17.99 27.28
CA GLN A 94 -1.98 -18.73 28.44
C GLN A 94 -3.09 -19.01 29.45
N CYS A 95 -3.92 -18.02 29.80
CA CYS A 95 -5.08 -18.21 30.67
C CYS A 95 -6.08 -19.23 30.09
N GLN A 96 -6.36 -19.15 28.79
CA GLN A 96 -7.27 -20.08 28.09
C GLN A 96 -6.74 -21.52 28.11
N SER A 97 -5.43 -21.71 27.94
CA SER A 97 -4.81 -23.05 28.04
C SER A 97 -4.85 -23.65 29.44
N GLN A 98 -4.94 -22.81 30.48
CA GLN A 98 -5.12 -23.22 31.88
C GLN A 98 -6.60 -23.45 32.26
N GLY A 99 -7.51 -23.42 31.27
CA GLY A 99 -8.95 -23.59 31.48
C GLY A 99 -9.64 -22.37 32.10
N GLN A 100 -8.90 -21.29 32.35
CA GLN A 100 -9.42 -20.04 32.91
C GLN A 100 -9.81 -19.08 31.77
N LEU A 101 -10.92 -18.33 31.92
CA LEU A 101 -11.43 -17.35 30.94
C LEU A 101 -11.83 -17.93 29.57
N ARG A 102 -12.93 -18.70 29.52
CA ARG A 102 -13.56 -19.13 28.26
C ARG A 102 -14.40 -18.00 27.66
N GLY A 103 -14.25 -17.73 26.36
CA GLY A 103 -15.11 -16.80 25.62
C GLY A 103 -14.70 -15.32 25.63
N ILE A 104 -13.57 -14.96 26.26
CA ILE A 104 -13.03 -13.59 26.19
C ILE A 104 -12.40 -13.35 24.82
N LYS A 105 -12.79 -12.25 24.17
CA LYS A 105 -12.28 -11.87 22.83
C LYS A 105 -10.86 -11.29 22.93
N PRO A 106 -9.99 -11.54 21.93
CA PRO A 106 -8.66 -10.95 21.87
C PRO A 106 -8.68 -9.41 21.91
N PRO A 107 -7.63 -8.77 22.46
CA PRO A 107 -7.49 -7.31 22.46
C PRO A 107 -7.50 -6.76 21.04
N VAL A 108 -8.20 -5.64 20.85
CA VAL A 108 -8.34 -4.97 19.56
C VAL A 108 -7.08 -4.17 19.27
N GLN A 109 -6.39 -4.49 18.18
CA GLN A 109 -5.20 -3.73 17.79
C GLN A 109 -5.56 -2.29 17.37
N PRO A 110 -4.75 -1.28 17.76
CA PRO A 110 -4.90 0.07 17.26
C PRO A 110 -4.76 0.12 15.72
N GLY A 111 -5.81 0.58 15.04
CA GLY A 111 -5.91 0.55 13.58
C GLY A 111 -6.34 -0.79 12.96
N GLY A 112 -6.70 -1.80 13.75
CA GLY A 112 -7.29 -3.06 13.29
C GLY A 112 -8.81 -2.98 13.04
N ARG A 113 -9.33 -3.78 12.10
CA ARG A 113 -10.79 -3.90 11.85
C ARG A 113 -11.44 -4.76 12.94
N ARG A 114 -12.44 -4.21 13.65
CA ARG A 114 -13.38 -5.00 14.50
C ARG A 114 -14.23 -5.94 13.64
N SER A 115 -14.44 -7.16 14.15
CA SER A 115 -15.51 -8.07 13.76
C SER A 115 -16.88 -7.54 14.24
N GLY A 116 -17.78 -7.29 13.28
CA GLY A 116 -19.25 -7.22 13.40
C GLY A 116 -19.89 -6.15 14.32
N PRO A 117 -20.64 -5.17 13.78
CA PRO A 117 -21.39 -4.18 14.58
C PRO A 117 -22.81 -4.67 14.97
N PRO A 118 -23.43 -4.15 16.06
CA PRO A 118 -24.87 -4.22 16.26
C PRO A 118 -25.61 -3.26 15.30
N PRO A 119 -26.93 -3.46 15.07
CA PRO A 119 -27.65 -2.84 13.97
C PRO A 119 -27.90 -1.35 14.25
N GLY A 120 -27.86 -0.54 13.18
CA GLY A 120 -28.41 0.82 13.21
C GLY A 120 -27.37 1.94 13.35
N ARG A 121 -26.62 2.19 12.27
CA ARG A 121 -26.26 3.50 11.68
C ARG A 121 -25.17 3.20 10.65
N MET A 122 -25.53 3.22 9.36
CA MET A 122 -24.56 3.04 8.29
C MET A 122 -23.43 4.06 8.48
N ARG A 123 -22.23 3.55 8.80
CA ARG A 123 -20.99 4.35 8.80
C ARG A 123 -20.90 5.05 7.44
N PRO A 124 -20.66 6.38 7.39
CA PRO A 124 -20.41 7.03 6.12
C PRO A 124 -19.26 6.30 5.42
N PRO A 125 -19.35 5.98 4.12
CA PRO A 125 -18.26 5.32 3.41
C PRO A 125 -16.97 6.13 3.61
N THR A 126 -15.97 5.51 4.24
CA THR A 126 -14.65 6.11 4.39
C THR A 126 -14.09 6.37 3.00
N ASN A 127 -13.81 7.63 2.69
CA ASN A 127 -13.27 8.02 1.40
C ASN A 127 -11.91 7.32 1.18
N PRO A 128 -11.77 6.48 0.15
CA PRO A 128 -10.54 5.70 -0.07
C PRO A 128 -9.36 6.56 -0.54
N THR A 129 -9.60 7.82 -0.89
CA THR A 129 -8.57 8.81 -1.24
C THR A 129 -8.66 10.02 -0.29
N PRO A 130 -8.16 9.91 0.95
CA PRO A 130 -8.14 11.03 1.91
C PRO A 130 -7.43 12.26 1.32
N GLY A 131 -7.99 13.45 1.55
CA GLY A 131 -7.48 14.71 0.97
C GLY A 131 -7.95 15.00 -0.46
N PHE A 132 -8.75 14.12 -1.06
CA PHE A 132 -9.33 14.29 -2.39
C PHE A 132 -10.85 14.06 -2.37
N PRO A 133 -11.60 14.49 -3.39
CA PRO A 133 -12.99 14.08 -3.57
C PRO A 133 -13.14 12.56 -3.61
N ARG A 134 -14.35 12.07 -3.36
CA ARG A 134 -14.65 10.64 -3.54
C ARG A 134 -14.39 10.25 -5.00
N PRO A 135 -13.76 9.09 -5.27
CA PRO A 135 -13.48 8.66 -6.63
C PRO A 135 -14.73 8.55 -7.48
N GLU A 136 -14.67 9.12 -8.67
CA GLU A 136 -15.72 8.98 -9.68
C GLU A 136 -15.94 7.51 -10.05
N LYS A 137 -17.19 7.06 -9.94
CA LYS A 137 -17.62 5.69 -10.28
C LYS A 137 -17.90 5.56 -11.77
N TYR A 138 -17.87 4.33 -12.26
CA TYR A 138 -18.47 4.03 -13.56
C TYR A 138 -20.00 4.02 -13.43
N GLY A 139 -20.68 4.52 -14.45
CA GLY A 139 -22.13 4.57 -14.52
C GLY A 139 -22.74 3.25 -14.99
N PRO A 140 -24.08 3.12 -14.90
CA PRO A 140 -24.80 2.03 -15.56
C PRO A 140 -24.50 1.97 -17.07
N GLY A 141 -24.44 0.77 -17.65
CA GLY A 141 -24.20 0.58 -19.08
C GLY A 141 -22.74 0.70 -19.54
N GLN A 142 -21.78 0.93 -18.63
CA GLN A 142 -20.34 1.02 -18.99
C GLN A 142 -19.62 -0.35 -18.96
N ASN A 143 -20.34 -1.46 -19.08
CA ASN A 143 -19.80 -2.83 -19.11
C ASN A 143 -18.83 -3.19 -17.96
N VAL A 144 -19.00 -2.55 -16.80
CA VAL A 144 -18.19 -2.81 -15.61
C VAL A 144 -18.81 -3.93 -14.78
N ARG A 145 -18.08 -5.04 -14.67
CA ARG A 145 -18.43 -6.18 -13.82
C ARG A 145 -18.14 -5.90 -12.34
N SER A 146 -17.04 -5.19 -12.05
CA SER A 146 -16.68 -4.84 -10.68
C SER A 146 -15.83 -3.59 -10.60
N ASP A 147 -16.12 -2.72 -9.63
CA ASP A 147 -15.32 -1.54 -9.30
C ASP A 147 -15.13 -1.48 -7.79
N ARG A 148 -13.91 -1.78 -7.31
CA ARG A 148 -13.64 -1.99 -5.89
C ARG A 148 -12.40 -1.26 -5.45
N THR A 149 -12.40 -0.77 -4.21
CA THR A 149 -11.19 -0.28 -3.54
C THR A 149 -10.37 -1.45 -3.03
N THR A 150 -9.07 -1.44 -3.25
CA THR A 150 -8.15 -2.50 -2.79
C THR A 150 -7.69 -2.24 -1.34
N PRO A 151 -7.15 -3.26 -0.62
CA PRO A 151 -6.64 -3.07 0.75
C PRO A 151 -5.57 -1.98 0.88
N GLY A 152 -4.79 -1.74 -0.19
CA GLY A 152 -3.80 -0.67 -0.26
C GLY A 152 -4.36 0.71 -0.63
N ASN A 153 -5.66 0.95 -0.49
CA ASN A 153 -6.37 2.15 -0.96
C ASN A 153 -6.29 2.39 -2.48
N GLY A 154 -5.89 1.38 -3.25
CA GLY A 154 -5.95 1.39 -4.71
C GLY A 154 -7.36 1.15 -5.23
N ARG A 155 -7.51 0.98 -6.54
CA ARG A 155 -8.79 0.66 -7.19
C ARG A 155 -8.57 -0.42 -8.23
N ASN A 156 -9.40 -1.45 -8.18
CA ASN A 156 -9.44 -2.49 -9.20
C ASN A 156 -10.80 -2.43 -9.90
N VAL A 157 -10.77 -2.25 -11.21
CA VAL A 157 -11.93 -2.21 -12.10
C VAL A 157 -11.83 -3.38 -13.07
N LYS A 158 -12.92 -4.12 -13.24
CA LYS A 158 -13.02 -5.23 -14.19
C LYS A 158 -14.21 -5.02 -15.12
N PHE A 159 -13.99 -5.23 -16.40
CA PHE A 159 -14.98 -5.10 -17.47
C PHE A 159 -15.47 -6.49 -17.89
N ASN A 160 -16.63 -6.54 -18.55
CA ASN A 160 -17.30 -7.79 -18.92
C ASN A 160 -16.49 -8.61 -19.92
N ASP A 161 -15.86 -7.97 -20.90
CA ASP A 161 -15.00 -8.61 -21.91
C ASP A 161 -13.61 -9.08 -21.41
N GLY A 162 -13.36 -8.99 -20.10
CA GLY A 162 -12.08 -9.36 -19.47
C GLY A 162 -11.05 -8.23 -19.42
N GLY A 163 -11.39 -7.01 -19.84
CA GLY A 163 -10.58 -5.83 -19.56
C GLY A 163 -10.48 -5.51 -18.08
N ASN A 164 -9.40 -4.84 -17.67
CA ASN A 164 -9.25 -4.39 -16.29
C ASN A 164 -8.38 -3.14 -16.20
N ALA A 165 -8.55 -2.42 -15.09
CA ALA A 165 -7.67 -1.34 -14.67
C ALA A 165 -7.41 -1.43 -13.16
N ASP A 166 -6.14 -1.51 -12.80
CA ASP A 166 -5.63 -1.50 -11.43
C ASP A 166 -4.83 -0.21 -11.19
N PHE A 167 -5.35 0.62 -10.29
CA PHE A 167 -4.71 1.82 -9.82
C PHE A 167 -4.11 1.55 -8.44
N GLY A 168 -2.81 1.75 -8.29
CA GLY A 168 -2.18 1.70 -6.99
C GLY A 168 -2.73 2.79 -6.05
N GLY A 169 -2.60 2.54 -4.74
CA GLY A 169 -2.97 3.52 -3.73
C GLY A 169 -2.14 4.81 -3.82
N LEU A 170 -2.65 5.88 -3.23
CA LEU A 170 -1.90 7.14 -3.14
C LEU A 170 -0.71 6.99 -2.18
N ARG A 171 0.46 7.50 -2.58
CA ARG A 171 1.67 7.56 -1.73
C ARG A 171 2.01 9.02 -1.44
N ALA A 172 1.83 9.44 -0.18
CA ALA A 172 1.97 10.85 0.23
C ALA A 172 1.12 11.83 -0.62
N GLY A 173 -0.10 11.40 -0.97
CA GLY A 173 -1.03 12.18 -1.82
C GLY A 173 -0.70 12.18 -3.31
N ARG A 174 0.18 11.28 -3.77
CA ARG A 174 0.60 11.15 -5.17
C ARG A 174 0.09 9.85 -5.77
N ALA A 175 -0.35 9.90 -7.02
CA ALA A 175 -0.72 8.71 -7.78
C ALA A 175 0.49 7.77 -7.95
N SER A 176 0.26 6.47 -7.87
CA SER A 176 1.28 5.45 -8.09
C SER A 176 1.04 4.73 -9.41
N THR A 177 1.63 3.54 -9.60
CA THR A 177 1.51 2.77 -10.84
C THR A 177 0.05 2.48 -11.19
N MET A 178 -0.24 2.58 -12.47
CA MET A 178 -1.49 2.12 -13.08
C MET A 178 -1.17 0.99 -14.05
N ASN A 179 -1.87 -0.12 -13.91
CA ASN A 179 -1.80 -1.26 -14.82
C ASN A 179 -3.19 -1.50 -15.41
N ALA A 180 -3.30 -1.71 -16.70
CA ALA A 180 -4.55 -2.03 -17.34
C ALA A 180 -4.35 -3.11 -18.40
N LYS A 181 -5.30 -4.03 -18.49
CA LYS A 181 -5.50 -4.84 -19.70
C LYS A 181 -6.61 -4.14 -20.49
N VAL A 182 -6.22 -3.24 -21.39
CA VAL A 182 -7.14 -2.39 -22.15
C VAL A 182 -7.90 -3.24 -23.16
N SER A 183 -9.22 -3.22 -23.07
CA SER A 183 -10.14 -4.00 -23.90
C SER A 183 -11.17 -3.10 -24.59
N ARG A 184 -12.05 -3.72 -25.39
CA ARG A 184 -13.05 -3.01 -26.19
C ARG A 184 -14.09 -2.33 -25.30
N ASP A 185 -14.56 -3.01 -24.24
CA ASP A 185 -15.54 -2.49 -23.28
C ASP A 185 -15.02 -1.29 -22.48
N MET A 186 -13.71 -1.09 -22.43
CA MET A 186 -13.10 0.05 -21.74
C MET A 186 -13.15 1.33 -22.56
N LEU A 187 -13.17 1.21 -23.89
CA LEU A 187 -12.99 2.37 -24.77
C LEU A 187 -14.11 3.38 -24.57
N ASP A 188 -13.73 4.66 -24.51
CA ASP A 188 -14.64 5.80 -24.37
C ASP A 188 -15.54 5.79 -23.10
N THR A 189 -15.28 4.91 -22.14
CA THR A 189 -16.02 4.87 -20.85
C THR A 189 -15.46 5.83 -19.80
N GLY A 190 -14.31 6.45 -20.05
CA GLY A 190 -13.63 7.34 -19.11
C GLY A 190 -14.27 8.72 -19.00
N SER A 191 -13.66 9.60 -18.21
CA SER A 191 -14.16 10.96 -17.98
C SER A 191 -13.03 11.98 -17.95
N LEU A 192 -13.38 13.23 -18.28
CA LEU A 192 -12.44 14.35 -18.24
C LEU A 192 -11.98 14.65 -16.81
N SER A 193 -10.73 15.09 -16.68
CA SER A 193 -10.23 15.66 -15.43
C SER A 193 -10.81 17.06 -15.28
N ARG A 194 -11.59 17.26 -14.21
CA ARG A 194 -12.30 18.52 -13.95
C ARG A 194 -11.39 19.48 -13.17
N SER A 195 -11.44 20.77 -13.52
CA SER A 195 -10.70 21.82 -12.81
C SER A 195 -11.49 22.47 -11.68
N ARG A 196 -12.82 22.31 -11.68
CA ARG A 196 -13.76 22.92 -10.72
C ARG A 196 -14.93 21.99 -10.44
N GLY A 197 -15.62 22.23 -9.33
CA GLY A 197 -16.84 21.52 -8.93
C GLY A 197 -16.60 20.21 -8.18
N PRO A 198 -17.69 19.50 -7.81
CA PRO A 198 -17.62 18.22 -7.12
C PRO A 198 -16.83 17.20 -7.93
N GLY A 199 -15.85 16.53 -7.31
CA GLY A 199 -14.98 15.57 -8.01
C GLY A 199 -13.78 16.19 -8.72
N ALA A 200 -13.55 17.51 -8.62
CA ALA A 200 -12.32 18.12 -9.12
C ALA A 200 -11.10 17.63 -8.34
N VAL A 201 -10.20 16.95 -9.03
CA VAL A 201 -8.95 16.45 -8.46
C VAL A 201 -7.84 17.43 -8.81
N THR A 202 -7.17 17.94 -7.80
CA THR A 202 -5.93 18.73 -7.97
C THR A 202 -4.78 17.91 -7.39
N PRO A 203 -3.94 17.29 -8.22
CA PRO A 203 -2.89 16.42 -7.73
C PRO A 203 -1.79 17.23 -7.04
N ARG A 204 -1.05 16.59 -6.12
CA ARG A 204 0.09 17.21 -5.44
C ARG A 204 1.11 17.69 -6.48
N GLY A 205 1.67 18.89 -6.29
CA GLY A 205 2.66 19.47 -7.20
C GLY A 205 2.09 20.10 -8.47
N PHE A 206 0.76 20.27 -8.56
CA PHE A 206 0.10 21.00 -9.65
C PHE A 206 0.39 22.50 -9.58
N GLY A 207 0.80 23.10 -10.70
CA GLY A 207 1.18 24.51 -10.78
C GLY A 207 2.45 24.74 -11.61
N GLY A 208 2.87 26.01 -11.75
CA GLY A 208 4.03 26.38 -12.57
C GLY A 208 3.88 25.91 -14.02
N SER A 209 4.88 25.19 -14.54
CA SER A 209 4.84 24.57 -15.88
C SER A 209 3.91 23.35 -15.98
N ARG A 210 3.45 22.78 -14.85
CA ARG A 210 2.67 21.53 -14.76
C ARG A 210 1.20 21.83 -14.56
N GLN A 211 0.61 22.43 -15.59
CA GLN A 211 -0.76 22.96 -15.58
C GLN A 211 -1.81 21.95 -16.07
N VAL A 212 -1.41 20.74 -16.45
CA VAL A 212 -2.32 19.72 -16.96
C VAL A 212 -2.59 18.66 -15.89
N ARG A 213 -3.88 18.34 -15.68
CA ARG A 213 -4.32 17.19 -14.88
C ARG A 213 -4.27 15.95 -15.77
N GLY A 214 -3.06 15.42 -15.94
CA GLY A 214 -2.79 14.31 -16.83
C GLY A 214 -3.31 13.01 -16.26
N HIS A 215 -3.97 12.23 -17.11
CA HIS A 215 -4.42 10.88 -16.77
C HIS A 215 -3.27 9.88 -16.85
N LEU A 216 -3.23 8.89 -15.96
CA LEU A 216 -2.38 7.71 -16.12
C LEU A 216 -3.03 6.71 -17.09
N LEU A 217 -4.32 6.44 -16.90
CA LEU A 217 -5.19 5.79 -17.89
C LEU A 217 -6.06 6.86 -18.54
N ALA A 218 -5.86 7.14 -19.82
CA ALA A 218 -6.62 8.15 -20.53
C ALA A 218 -8.13 7.88 -20.55
N LYS A 219 -8.91 8.96 -20.69
CA LYS A 219 -10.37 8.89 -20.79
C LYS A 219 -10.85 7.98 -21.93
N ILE A 220 -10.15 7.99 -23.06
CA ILE A 220 -10.53 7.20 -24.25
C ILE A 220 -10.24 5.70 -24.02
N LEU A 221 -9.42 5.37 -23.03
CA LEU A 221 -9.10 4.01 -22.61
C LEU A 221 -9.85 3.60 -21.33
N GLY A 222 -10.85 4.39 -20.92
CA GLY A 222 -11.72 4.10 -19.78
C GLY A 222 -11.37 4.81 -18.48
N GLY A 223 -10.25 5.54 -18.39
CA GLY A 223 -9.84 6.14 -17.12
C GLY A 223 -10.71 7.31 -16.66
N LYS A 224 -11.00 7.34 -15.35
CA LYS A 224 -11.83 8.38 -14.72
C LYS A 224 -11.00 9.59 -14.28
N GLY A 225 -11.48 10.78 -14.64
CA GLY A 225 -10.86 12.06 -14.32
C GLY A 225 -11.10 12.56 -12.89
N GLY A 226 -12.17 12.06 -12.23
CA GLY A 226 -12.46 12.33 -10.82
C GLY A 226 -11.84 11.33 -9.84
N ASP A 227 -10.82 10.56 -10.24
CA ASP A 227 -10.10 9.66 -9.34
C ASP A 227 -8.66 10.13 -9.13
N ALA A 228 -8.32 10.51 -7.90
CA ALA A 228 -6.99 11.02 -7.56
C ALA A 228 -5.84 10.04 -7.85
N ARG A 229 -6.13 8.74 -7.88
CA ARG A 229 -5.12 7.71 -8.21
C ARG A 229 -4.80 7.66 -9.69
N ASN A 230 -5.62 8.28 -10.53
CA ASN A 230 -5.43 8.33 -11.98
C ASN A 230 -4.88 9.68 -12.47
N ILE A 231 -4.66 10.66 -11.60
CA ILE A 231 -4.34 12.03 -12.01
C ILE A 231 -2.98 12.47 -11.47
N VAL A 232 -2.12 12.97 -12.37
CA VAL A 232 -0.81 13.53 -12.07
C VAL A 232 -0.66 14.93 -12.69
N PRO A 233 0.17 15.81 -12.10
CA PRO A 233 0.42 17.12 -12.67
C PRO A 233 1.44 17.02 -13.81
N LEU A 234 1.02 17.36 -15.03
CA LEU A 234 1.86 17.26 -16.23
C LEU A 234 2.10 18.61 -16.90
N THR A 235 3.24 18.72 -17.58
CA THR A 235 3.43 19.75 -18.60
C THR A 235 2.58 19.44 -19.83
N ARG A 236 2.26 20.48 -20.61
CA ARG A 236 1.49 20.30 -21.86
C ARG A 236 2.21 19.39 -22.85
N SER A 237 3.54 19.48 -22.92
CA SER A 237 4.37 18.63 -23.78
C SER A 237 4.32 17.16 -23.38
N ALA A 238 4.47 16.85 -22.09
CA ALA A 238 4.37 15.48 -21.59
C ALA A 238 2.99 14.87 -21.86
N ASN A 239 1.93 15.63 -21.58
CA ASN A 239 0.56 15.20 -21.86
C ASN A 239 0.31 14.95 -23.37
N ALA A 240 0.86 15.78 -24.26
CA ALA A 240 0.75 15.57 -25.70
C ALA A 240 1.46 14.28 -26.15
N LYS A 241 2.63 13.98 -25.59
CA LYS A 241 3.37 12.73 -25.88
C LYS A 241 2.60 11.49 -25.40
N MET A 242 2.00 11.56 -24.21
CA MET A 242 1.13 10.48 -23.71
C MET A 242 -0.07 10.26 -24.64
N ARG A 243 -0.75 11.35 -25.06
CA ARG A 243 -1.89 11.29 -25.98
C ARG A 243 -1.58 10.54 -27.28
N THR A 244 -0.37 10.67 -27.81
CA THR A 244 0.04 9.93 -29.01
C THR A 244 0.06 8.42 -28.76
N ILE A 245 0.64 7.96 -27.65
CA ILE A 245 0.68 6.53 -27.29
C ILE A 245 -0.74 6.02 -27.01
N GLU A 246 -1.53 6.78 -26.27
CA GLU A 246 -2.91 6.40 -25.93
C GLU A 246 -3.79 6.21 -27.16
N ARG A 247 -3.62 7.04 -28.20
CA ARG A 247 -4.31 6.86 -29.49
C ARG A 247 -3.87 5.60 -30.24
N GLN A 248 -2.59 5.25 -30.18
CA GLN A 248 -2.10 4.00 -30.77
C GLN A 248 -2.73 2.79 -30.08
N VAL A 249 -2.78 2.79 -28.75
CA VAL A 249 -3.47 1.76 -27.95
C VAL A 249 -4.96 1.69 -28.30
N TYR A 250 -5.64 2.85 -28.32
CA TYR A 250 -7.05 2.93 -28.68
C TYR A 250 -7.33 2.31 -30.05
N ASN A 251 -6.56 2.68 -31.08
CA ASN A 251 -6.74 2.17 -32.43
C ASN A 251 -6.45 0.66 -32.52
N ALA A 252 -5.40 0.18 -31.85
CA ALA A 252 -5.05 -1.24 -31.84
C ALA A 252 -6.15 -2.10 -31.21
N VAL A 253 -6.73 -1.66 -30.09
CA VAL A 253 -7.84 -2.37 -29.43
C VAL A 253 -9.13 -2.25 -30.26
N LYS A 254 -9.42 -1.06 -30.81
CA LYS A 254 -10.61 -0.83 -31.63
C LYS A 254 -10.64 -1.73 -32.88
N ASN A 255 -9.49 -1.95 -33.51
CA ASN A 255 -9.40 -2.73 -34.75
C ASN A 255 -9.09 -4.22 -34.51
N GLY A 256 -8.60 -4.59 -33.32
CA GLY A 256 -7.99 -5.90 -33.04
C GLY A 256 -8.93 -7.10 -32.82
N ARG A 257 -10.18 -7.11 -33.30
CA ARG A 257 -11.15 -8.25 -33.18
C ARG A 257 -11.10 -9.01 -31.83
N GLY A 258 -11.27 -8.29 -30.71
CA GLY A 258 -11.28 -8.89 -29.35
C GLY A 258 -9.91 -8.98 -28.68
N CYS A 259 -8.85 -8.53 -29.36
CA CYS A 259 -7.53 -8.34 -28.80
C CYS A 259 -7.51 -7.29 -27.68
N LYS A 260 -6.56 -7.45 -26.75
CA LYS A 260 -6.36 -6.57 -25.59
C LYS A 260 -4.90 -6.13 -25.50
N VAL A 261 -4.67 -4.94 -24.97
CA VAL A 261 -3.33 -4.38 -24.78
C VAL A 261 -3.01 -4.31 -23.30
N ASP A 262 -1.90 -4.93 -22.89
CA ASP A 262 -1.32 -4.72 -21.57
C ASP A 262 -0.65 -3.33 -21.55
N TYR A 263 -1.26 -2.41 -20.81
CA TYR A 263 -0.90 -1.00 -20.71
C TYR A 263 -0.49 -0.67 -19.29
N ILE A 264 0.75 -0.26 -19.10
CA ILE A 264 1.34 0.04 -17.79
C ILE A 264 1.87 1.47 -17.82
N VAL A 265 1.50 2.26 -16.81
CA VAL A 265 1.98 3.63 -16.64
C VAL A 265 2.56 3.79 -15.24
N VAL A 266 3.85 4.15 -15.18
CA VAL A 266 4.61 4.33 -13.94
C VAL A 266 5.07 5.79 -13.83
N PRO A 267 4.44 6.61 -12.98
CA PRO A 267 4.96 7.93 -12.65
C PRO A 267 6.23 7.80 -11.79
N MET A 268 7.32 8.45 -12.20
CA MET A 268 8.60 8.47 -11.49
C MET A 268 8.77 9.84 -10.81
N TYR A 269 8.90 9.85 -9.49
CA TYR A 269 9.04 11.04 -8.62
C TYR A 269 10.50 11.32 -8.19
N GLY A 270 11.47 10.71 -8.85
CA GLY A 270 12.91 10.89 -8.61
C GLY A 270 13.75 10.15 -9.64
N GLY A 271 15.07 10.28 -9.53
CA GLY A 271 16.03 9.55 -10.36
C GLY A 271 16.37 8.16 -9.80
N GLY A 272 16.99 7.33 -10.64
CA GLY A 272 17.51 6.02 -10.25
C GLY A 272 16.44 4.93 -10.06
N ILE A 273 16.88 3.78 -9.52
CA ILE A 273 16.05 2.57 -9.35
C ILE A 273 14.86 2.74 -8.39
N PHE A 274 14.89 3.78 -7.54
CA PHE A 274 13.80 4.14 -6.63
C PHE A 274 12.90 5.26 -7.17
N GLY A 275 12.96 5.55 -8.48
CA GLY A 275 12.28 6.70 -9.07
C GLY A 275 10.81 6.83 -8.70
N ALA A 276 10.04 5.74 -8.61
CA ALA A 276 8.64 5.76 -8.19
C ALA A 276 8.40 6.22 -6.73
N MET A 277 9.43 6.19 -5.88
CA MET A 277 9.39 6.59 -4.47
C MET A 277 10.14 7.90 -4.17
N GLY A 278 10.69 8.57 -5.18
CA GLY A 278 11.46 9.79 -5.00
C GLY A 278 10.70 10.91 -4.29
N PRO A 279 11.38 11.97 -3.81
CA PRO A 279 10.79 12.99 -2.94
C PRO A 279 9.94 14.01 -3.70
N SER A 280 10.00 14.04 -5.04
CA SER A 280 9.35 15.09 -5.83
C SER A 280 7.82 15.09 -5.63
N PRO A 281 7.17 16.25 -5.45
CA PRO A 281 5.73 16.31 -5.33
C PRO A 281 5.00 15.94 -6.63
N TYR A 282 5.69 16.00 -7.78
CA TYR A 282 5.19 15.67 -9.12
C TYR A 282 6.13 14.66 -9.82
N PRO A 283 5.66 13.88 -10.81
CA PRO A 283 6.55 12.98 -11.53
C PRO A 283 7.57 13.80 -12.34
N VAL A 284 8.85 13.44 -12.29
CA VAL A 284 9.91 13.97 -13.16
C VAL A 284 9.86 13.33 -14.55
N SER A 285 9.37 12.10 -14.62
CA SER A 285 9.13 11.37 -15.85
C SER A 285 8.03 10.32 -15.66
N ILE A 286 7.53 9.79 -16.76
CA ILE A 286 6.47 8.78 -16.78
C ILE A 286 6.92 7.70 -17.76
N ALA A 287 7.06 6.47 -17.26
CA ALA A 287 7.25 5.32 -18.12
C ALA A 287 5.90 4.79 -18.57
N VAL A 288 5.76 4.56 -19.87
CA VAL A 288 4.57 4.01 -20.51
C VAL A 288 4.98 2.77 -21.29
N ILE A 289 4.32 1.64 -21.00
CA ILE A 289 4.54 0.36 -21.67
C ILE A 289 3.20 -0.09 -22.23
N ALA A 290 3.17 -0.47 -23.51
CA ALA A 290 1.98 -0.97 -24.19
C ALA A 290 2.35 -2.20 -25.02
N ARG A 291 1.78 -3.36 -24.71
CA ARG A 291 2.07 -4.62 -25.41
C ARG A 291 0.79 -5.36 -25.78
N GLY A 292 0.76 -5.92 -26.98
CA GLY A 292 -0.39 -6.65 -27.51
C GLY A 292 -1.04 -5.94 -28.69
N CYS A 293 -1.86 -6.65 -29.46
CA CYS A 293 -2.53 -6.14 -30.67
C CYS A 293 -1.56 -5.51 -31.69
N GLY A 294 -0.39 -6.13 -31.87
CA GLY A 294 0.66 -5.61 -32.75
C GLY A 294 1.48 -4.44 -32.16
N LEU A 295 1.20 -4.01 -30.93
CA LEU A 295 1.99 -3.00 -30.23
C LEU A 295 3.10 -3.63 -29.40
N ASN A 296 4.28 -3.01 -29.44
CA ASN A 296 5.37 -3.21 -28.51
C ASN A 296 6.04 -1.86 -28.22
N ILE A 297 5.40 -1.08 -27.35
CA ILE A 297 5.82 0.27 -27.00
C ILE A 297 6.42 0.24 -25.59
N SER A 298 7.58 0.85 -25.44
CA SER A 298 8.18 1.21 -24.16
C SER A 298 8.78 2.60 -24.30
N ARG A 299 8.24 3.59 -23.58
CA ARG A 299 8.70 4.98 -23.64
C ARG A 299 8.73 5.63 -22.28
N THR A 300 9.78 6.41 -22.04
CA THR A 300 9.87 7.32 -20.89
C THR A 300 9.64 8.74 -21.36
N ILE A 301 8.62 9.39 -20.82
CA ILE A 301 8.24 10.76 -21.15
C ILE A 301 8.71 11.66 -20.02
N ARG A 302 9.58 12.64 -20.34
CA ARG A 302 10.00 13.66 -19.39
C ARG A 302 8.86 14.65 -19.13
N ASN A 303 8.63 14.96 -17.85
CA ASN A 303 7.56 15.86 -17.41
C ASN A 303 8.00 17.32 -17.25
#